data_AF-A0A2E5YAK0-F1
#
_entry.id   AF-A0A2E5YAK0-F1
#
_cell.length_a   1.000
_cell.length_b   1.000
_cell.length_c   1.000
_cell.angle_alpha   90.00
_cell.angle_beta   90.00
_cell.angle_gamma   90.00
#
_symmetry.space_group_name_H-M   'P 1'
#
loop_
_entity.id
_entity.type
_entity.pdbx_description
1 polymer ?
#
loop_
_entity_poly.entity_id
_entity_poly.type
_entity_poly.pdbx_seq_one_letter_code
_entity_poly.pdbx_strand_id
1 'polypeptide(L)'
;MSKAATINARIEPALKMQAEAILHKVGLSTAEAIRLFYSQVCLQNGLPFEVKIPNKETRDAMAELESGKGERFKTMKDVWDSVDNA
;
A
#
# COMPACT_ATOMS: atom_id res chain seq x y z
N MET A 1 -3.93 -30.22 -19.82
CA MET A 1 -4.69 -30.07 -18.56
C MET A 1 -3.80 -29.34 -17.55
N SER A 2 -3.96 -28.03 -17.41
CA SER A 2 -3.21 -27.25 -16.41
C SER A 2 -3.66 -27.68 -15.01
N LYS A 3 -2.72 -28.17 -14.19
CA LYS A 3 -3.00 -28.58 -12.82
C LYS A 3 -3.46 -27.35 -12.02
N ALA A 4 -4.66 -27.41 -11.45
CA ALA A 4 -5.10 -26.40 -10.49
C ALA A 4 -4.24 -26.49 -9.23
N ALA A 5 -3.82 -25.36 -8.69
CA ALA A 5 -3.13 -25.27 -7.40
C ALA A 5 -4.11 -24.81 -6.32
N THR A 6 -4.04 -25.44 -5.14
CA THR A 6 -4.90 -25.10 -4.00
C THR A 6 -4.15 -24.18 -3.05
N ILE A 7 -4.84 -23.16 -2.54
CA ILE A 7 -4.32 -22.24 -1.51
C ILE A 7 -5.05 -22.54 -0.21
N ASN A 8 -4.30 -22.83 0.86
CA ASN A 8 -4.82 -23.02 2.20
C ASN A 8 -4.05 -22.14 3.18
N ALA A 9 -4.75 -21.26 3.90
CA ALA A 9 -4.14 -20.38 4.90
C ALA A 9 -5.01 -20.33 6.16
N ARG A 10 -4.35 -20.29 7.33
CA ARG A 10 -5.03 -20.07 8.61
C ARG A 10 -5.19 -18.57 8.80
N ILE A 11 -6.40 -18.15 9.17
CA ILE A 11 -6.74 -16.76 9.47
C ILE A 11 -7.62 -16.69 10.71
N GLU A 12 -7.64 -15.54 11.37
CA GLU A 12 -8.52 -15.31 12.50
C GLU A 12 -10.00 -15.38 12.06
N PRO A 13 -10.88 -16.08 12.80
CA PRO A 13 -12.29 -16.21 12.43
C PRO A 13 -13.01 -14.87 12.27
N ALA A 14 -12.73 -13.90 13.16
CA ALA A 14 -13.33 -12.58 13.10
C ALA A 14 -12.93 -11.82 11.83
N LEU A 15 -11.64 -11.87 11.48
CA LEU A 15 -11.12 -11.27 10.25
C LEU A 15 -11.75 -11.90 9.01
N LYS A 16 -11.89 -13.23 8.97
CA LYS A 16 -12.56 -13.94 7.88
C LYS A 16 -13.97 -13.42 7.67
N MET A 17 -14.77 -13.39 8.73
CA MET A 17 -16.17 -12.98 8.66
C MET A 17 -16.32 -11.53 8.17
N GLN A 18 -15.49 -10.62 8.69
CA GLN A 18 -15.51 -9.21 8.28
C GLN A 18 -15.15 -9.05 6.79
N ALA A 19 -14.07 -9.70 6.35
CA ALA A 19 -13.64 -9.65 4.96
C ALA A 19 -14.71 -10.22 4.01
N GLU A 20 -15.29 -11.38 4.33
CA GLU A 20 -16.33 -12.02 3.52
C GLU A 20 -17.59 -11.15 3.40
N ALA A 21 -17.99 -10.48 4.49
CA ALA A 21 -19.12 -9.56 4.46
C ALA A 21 -18.87 -8.35 3.54
N ILE A 22 -17.64 -7.82 3.52
CA ILE A 22 -17.26 -6.72 2.62
C ILE A 22 -17.21 -7.20 1.17
N LEU A 23 -16.55 -8.34 0.92
CA LEU A 23 -16.44 -8.92 -0.42
C LEU A 23 -17.80 -9.23 -1.02
N HIS A 24 -18.73 -9.76 -0.23
CA HIS A 24 -20.11 -10.01 -0.67
C HIS A 24 -20.84 -8.73 -1.08
N LYS A 25 -20.64 -7.62 -0.36
CA LYS A 25 -21.25 -6.32 -0.71
C LYS A 25 -20.77 -5.78 -2.06
N VAL A 26 -19.55 -6.11 -2.46
CA VAL A 26 -18.98 -5.72 -3.76
C VAL A 26 -19.12 -6.81 -4.83
N GLY A 27 -19.87 -7.88 -4.55
CA GLY A 27 -20.16 -8.95 -5.50
C GLY A 27 -18.99 -9.90 -5.77
N LEU A 28 -18.04 -10.01 -4.84
CA LEU A 28 -16.87 -10.90 -4.95
C LEU A 28 -16.97 -12.06 -3.96
N SER A 29 -16.63 -13.25 -4.42
CA SER A 29 -16.32 -14.40 -3.57
C SER A 29 -14.89 -14.30 -3.02
N THR A 30 -14.63 -14.98 -1.89
CA THR A 30 -13.27 -15.09 -1.31
C THR A 30 -12.27 -15.64 -2.32
N ALA A 31 -12.67 -16.61 -3.14
CA ALA A 31 -11.81 -17.21 -4.15
C ALA A 31 -11.47 -16.22 -5.29
N GLU A 32 -12.41 -15.37 -5.69
CA GLU A 32 -12.15 -14.30 -6.67
C GLU A 32 -11.22 -13.24 -6.12
N ALA A 33 -11.45 -12.80 -4.88
CA ALA A 33 -10.59 -11.84 -4.20
C ALA A 33 -9.13 -12.35 -4.10
N ILE A 34 -8.94 -13.62 -3.73
CA ILE A 34 -7.61 -14.24 -3.70
C ILE A 34 -6.99 -14.29 -5.10
N ARG A 35 -7.75 -14.67 -6.14
CA ARG A 35 -7.23 -14.66 -7.52
C ARG A 35 -6.80 -13.27 -7.95
N LEU A 36 -7.62 -12.25 -7.67
CA LEU A 36 -7.31 -10.85 -7.99
C LEU A 36 -6.04 -10.37 -7.26
N PHE A 37 -5.88 -10.74 -5.99
CA PHE A 37 -4.66 -10.44 -5.23
C PHE A 37 -3.41 -10.99 -5.93
N TYR A 38 -3.40 -12.28 -6.31
CA TYR A 38 -2.26 -12.87 -7.03
C TYR A 38 -2.03 -12.23 -8.40
N SER A 39 -3.10 -11.92 -9.15
CA SER A 39 -2.98 -11.21 -10.42
C SER A 39 -2.34 -9.84 -10.25
N GLN A 40 -2.70 -9.10 -9.21
CA GLN A 40 -2.08 -7.80 -8.92
C GLN A 40 -0.63 -7.94 -8.49
N VAL A 41 -0.29 -8.96 -7.71
CA VAL A 41 1.12 -9.24 -7.35
C VAL A 41 1.97 -9.46 -8.59
N CYS A 42 1.48 -10.27 -9.54
CA CYS A 42 2.18 -10.51 -10.80
C CYS A 42 2.27 -9.24 -11.67
N LEU A 43 1.20 -8.44 -11.72
CA LEU A 43 1.15 -7.21 -12.54
C LEU A 43 2.12 -6.14 -12.03
N GLN A 44 2.21 -5.96 -10.72
CA GLN A 44 3.02 -4.92 -10.09
C GLN A 44 4.45 -5.38 -9.78
N ASN A 45 4.75 -6.67 -9.97
CA ASN A 45 5.98 -7.31 -9.52
C ASN A 45 6.31 -6.99 -8.05
N GLY A 46 5.27 -6.98 -7.20
CA GLY A 46 5.31 -6.44 -5.85
C GLY A 46 3.98 -6.67 -5.12
N LEU A 47 3.85 -6.16 -3.90
CA LEU A 47 2.59 -6.24 -3.17
C LEU A 47 1.57 -5.24 -3.73
N PRO A 48 0.28 -5.61 -3.81
CA PRO A 48 -0.74 -4.83 -4.50
C PRO A 48 -1.29 -3.65 -3.67
N PHE A 49 -0.56 -3.32 -2.60
CA PHE A 49 -0.82 -2.23 -1.69
C PHE A 49 0.53 -1.69 -1.23
N GLU A 50 0.57 -0.42 -0.84
CA GLU A 50 1.80 0.21 -0.38
C GLU A 50 2.27 -0.43 0.94
N VAL A 51 3.45 -1.06 0.90
CA VAL A 51 4.10 -1.63 2.08
C VAL A 51 4.98 -0.54 2.69
N LYS A 52 4.36 0.38 3.42
CA LYS A 52 5.08 1.47 4.08
C LYS A 52 5.40 1.09 5.51
N ILE A 53 6.61 0.56 5.74
CA ILE A 53 7.35 0.90 6.96
C ILE A 53 8.29 2.02 6.51
N PRO A 54 7.98 3.30 6.78
CA PRO A 54 8.86 4.39 6.39
C PRO A 54 10.25 4.11 6.97
N ASN A 55 11.26 4.16 6.10
CA ASN A 55 12.65 4.00 6.52
C ASN A 55 13.02 5.13 7.49
N LYS A 56 14.17 5.02 8.16
CA LYS A 56 14.54 6.01 9.18
C LYS A 56 14.53 7.45 8.62
N GLU A 57 15.09 7.64 7.43
CA GLU A 57 15.14 8.93 6.76
C GLU A 57 13.75 9.50 6.44
N THR A 58 12.84 8.68 5.91
CA THR A 58 11.45 9.08 5.65
C THR A 58 10.72 9.46 6.94
N ARG A 59 10.94 8.72 8.04
CA ARG A 59 10.35 9.06 9.34
C ARG A 59 10.90 10.36 9.91
N ASP A 60 12.20 10.57 9.81
CA ASP A 60 12.87 11.78 10.30
C ASP A 60 12.39 13.00 9.50
N ALA A 61 12.25 12.88 8.17
CA ALA A 61 11.68 13.93 7.32
C ALA A 61 10.20 14.23 7.64
N MET A 62 9.38 13.20 7.86
CA MET A 62 7.97 13.39 8.28
C MET A 62 7.89 14.10 9.64
N ALA A 63 8.72 13.72 10.60
CA ALA A 63 8.78 14.35 11.92
C ALA A 63 9.28 15.80 11.87
N GLU A 64 10.22 16.12 10.97
CA GLU A 64 10.69 17.49 10.75
C GLU A 64 9.56 18.40 10.27
N LEU A 65 8.79 17.95 9.27
CA LEU A 65 7.63 18.67 8.75
C LEU A 65 6.54 18.84 9.83
N GLU A 66 6.21 17.77 10.57
CA GLU A 66 5.22 17.81 11.65
C GLU A 66 5.65 18.72 12.80
N SER A 67 6.95 18.79 13.12
CA SER A 67 7.50 19.70 14.14
C SER A 67 7.58 21.15 13.70
N GLY A 68 7.18 21.47 12.47
CA GLY A 68 7.17 22.82 11.91
C GLY A 68 8.55 23.34 11.53
N LYS A 69 9.56 22.46 11.43
CA LYS A 69 10.92 22.81 11.01
C LYS A 69 11.11 22.77 9.49
N GLY A 70 10.11 22.28 8.75
CA GLY A 70 10.11 22.29 7.29
C GLY A 70 10.26 23.69 6.70
N GLU A 71 11.07 23.80 5.65
CA GLU A 71 11.25 25.05 4.92
C GLU A 71 9.96 25.48 4.23
N ARG A 72 9.65 26.78 4.34
CA ARG A 72 8.48 27.38 3.70
C ARG A 72 8.93 28.35 2.62
N PHE A 73 8.46 28.11 1.42
CA PHE A 73 8.73 28.95 0.26
C PHE A 73 7.50 29.78 -0.09
N LYS A 74 7.73 31.01 -0.56
CA LYS A 74 6.64 31.93 -0.94
C LYS A 74 6.19 31.70 -2.37
N THR A 75 7.08 31.24 -3.24
CA THR A 75 6.80 31.00 -4.65
C THR A 75 7.36 29.67 -5.12
N MET A 76 6.77 29.13 -6.19
CA MET A 76 7.25 27.89 -6.82
C MET A 76 8.69 28.01 -7.33
N LYS A 77 9.12 29.23 -7.70
CA LYS A 77 10.50 29.48 -8.15
C LYS A 77 11.50 29.22 -7.03
N ASP A 78 11.20 29.68 -5.81
CA ASP A 78 12.09 29.51 -4.66
C ASP A 78 12.26 28.04 -4.28
N VAL A 79 11.21 27.21 -4.47
CA VAL A 79 11.27 25.74 -4.27
C VAL A 79 12.20 25.09 -5.29
N TRP A 80 12.10 25.49 -6.56
CA TRP A 80 12.93 24.92 -7.61
C TRP A 80 14.40 25.29 -7.43
N ASP A 81 14.68 26.53 -7.06
CA ASP A 81 16.04 27.01 -6.77
C ASP A 81 16.68 26.30 -5.56
N SER A 82 15.89 25.82 -4.57
CA SER A 82 16.42 25.07 -3.42
C SER A 82 16.72 23.61 -3.73
N VAL A 83 15.99 22.99 -4.66
CA VAL A 83 16.16 21.58 -5.04
C VAL A 83 17.29 21.40 -6.07
N ASP A 84 17.43 22.34 -7.01
CA ASP A 84 18.48 22.27 -8.04
C ASP A 84 19.89 22.55 -7.49
N ASN A 85 19.99 23.16 -6.30
CA ASN A 85 21.25 23.50 -5.63
C ASN A 85 21.60 22.58 -4.45
N ALA A 86 20.86 21.49 -4.23
CA ALA A 86 21.07 20.51 -3.15
C ALA A 86 21.84 19.27 -3.65
#